data_AF-A0A087SXU3-F1
#
_entry.id   AF-A0A087SXU3-F1
#
_cell.length_a   1.000
_cell.length_b   1.000
_cell.length_c   1.000
_cell.angle_alpha   90.00
_cell.angle_beta   90.00
_cell.angle_gamma   90.00
#
_symmetry.space_group_name_H-M   'P 1'
#
loop_
_entity.id
_entity.type
_entity.pdbx_description
1 polymer ?
#
loop_
_entity_poly.entity_id
_entity_poly.type
_entity_poly.pdbx_seq_one_letter_code
_entity_poly.pdbx_strand_id
1 'polypeptide(L)'
;MWIFGVLLWCQLFVCGIKAEEHICLENPITLCQEDDFLLRFLFLERFPTEREIKEMCQSAVVFINCLREYKENCGSVEGTTLSSTETFVKMQNVITEVCNENSSLYEVYVTNVDCLVALNDKLSTCEDKARSVFVAYQEFQSKAVRERDDPY
;
A
#
# COMPACT_ATOMS: atom_id res chain seq x y z
N MET A 1 -9.03 40.61 35.45
CA MET A 1 -9.34 40.16 34.07
C MET A 1 -8.31 39.11 33.60
N TRP A 2 -8.14 38.02 34.37
CA TRP A 2 -7.17 36.93 34.10
C TRP A 2 -7.81 35.53 34.17
N ILE A 3 -9.07 35.44 34.63
CA ILE A 3 -9.77 34.16 34.86
C ILE A 3 -10.27 33.54 33.55
N PHE A 4 -10.60 34.36 32.54
CA PHE A 4 -11.02 33.86 31.23
C PHE A 4 -9.90 33.17 30.44
N GLY A 5 -8.64 33.55 30.65
CA GLY A 5 -7.50 32.90 30.00
C GLY A 5 -7.25 31.47 30.51
N VAL A 6 -7.44 31.24 31.81
CA VAL A 6 -7.24 29.93 32.45
C VAL A 6 -8.35 28.95 32.06
N LEU A 7 -9.61 29.42 32.00
CA LEU A 7 -10.74 28.58 31.59
C LEU A 7 -10.66 28.17 30.11
N LEU A 8 -10.20 29.06 29.22
CA LEU A 8 -10.00 28.74 27.80
C LEU A 8 -8.87 27.70 27.61
N TRP A 9 -7.79 27.82 28.39
CA TRP A 9 -6.70 26.84 28.40
C TRP A 9 -7.12 25.48 28.94
N CYS A 10 -7.94 25.42 30.00
CA CYS A 10 -8.48 24.16 30.52
C CYS A 10 -9.39 23.46 29.50
N GLN A 11 -10.18 24.19 28.72
CA GLN A 11 -11.04 23.58 27.69
C GLN A 11 -10.22 23.01 26.52
N LEU A 12 -9.16 23.69 26.09
CA LEU A 12 -8.25 23.19 25.05
C LEU A 12 -7.49 21.92 25.50
N PHE A 13 -7.02 21.88 26.75
CA PHE A 13 -6.31 20.70 27.28
C PHE A 13 -7.23 19.48 27.46
N VAL A 14 -8.46 19.68 27.96
CA VAL A 14 -9.40 18.57 28.19
C VAL A 14 -10.02 18.06 26.88
N CYS A 15 -10.19 18.92 25.88
CA CYS A 15 -10.63 18.50 24.55
C CYS A 15 -9.53 17.78 23.75
N GLY A 16 -8.25 18.17 23.91
CA GLY A 16 -7.13 17.49 23.26
C GLY A 16 -6.99 16.04 23.69
N ILE A 17 -7.02 15.77 24.99
CA ILE A 17 -6.82 14.42 25.55
C ILE A 17 -7.99 13.47 25.19
N LYS A 18 -9.24 13.98 25.14
CA LYS A 18 -10.40 13.17 24.75
C LYS A 18 -10.47 12.84 23.26
N ALA A 19 -9.94 13.70 22.40
CA ALA A 19 -9.87 13.42 20.97
C ALA A 19 -8.85 12.30 20.70
N GLU A 20 -7.73 12.31 21.41
CA GLU A 20 -6.62 11.36 21.26
C GLU A 20 -7.05 9.92 21.59
N GLU A 21 -7.77 9.69 22.69
CA GLU A 21 -8.25 8.35 23.06
C GLU A 21 -9.24 7.76 22.03
N HIS A 22 -10.08 8.59 21.43
CA HIS A 22 -11.02 8.14 20.39
C HIS A 22 -10.30 7.76 19.09
N ILE A 23 -9.26 8.52 18.71
CA ILE A 23 -8.46 8.26 17.51
C ILE A 23 -7.78 6.89 17.59
N CYS A 24 -7.20 6.56 18.76
CA CYS A 24 -6.44 5.31 18.93
C CYS A 24 -7.29 4.03 18.97
N LEU A 25 -8.62 4.14 19.00
CA LEU A 25 -9.55 3.02 18.93
C LEU A 25 -9.99 2.70 17.50
N GLU A 26 -9.73 3.58 16.54
CA GLU A 26 -10.08 3.40 15.14
C GLU A 26 -9.00 2.63 14.37
N ASN A 27 -9.35 2.08 13.20
CA ASN A 27 -8.37 1.44 12.35
C ASN A 27 -7.50 2.52 11.69
N PRO A 28 -6.15 2.48 11.83
CA PRO A 28 -5.27 3.52 11.30
C PRO A 28 -5.35 3.62 9.77
N ILE A 29 -5.67 2.52 9.08
CA ILE A 29 -5.85 2.54 7.63
C ILE A 29 -7.08 3.37 7.26
N THR A 30 -8.20 3.18 7.97
CA THR A 30 -9.43 3.93 7.68
C THR A 30 -9.34 5.39 8.10
N LEU A 31 -8.59 5.67 9.17
CA LEU A 31 -8.35 7.03 9.64
C LEU A 31 -7.45 7.83 8.69
N CYS A 32 -6.39 7.19 8.19
CA CYS A 32 -5.41 7.83 7.31
C CYS A 32 -5.81 7.79 5.82
N GLN A 33 -6.87 7.06 5.47
CA GLN A 33 -7.43 7.05 4.12
C GLN A 33 -8.13 8.38 3.84
N GLU A 34 -7.41 9.35 3.26
CA GLU A 34 -8.04 10.56 2.75
C GLU A 34 -8.66 10.36 1.36
N ASP A 35 -8.16 9.45 0.54
CA ASP A 35 -8.74 9.06 -0.75
C ASP A 35 -7.95 7.90 -1.36
N ASP A 36 -8.55 7.26 -2.38
CA ASP A 36 -8.14 6.31 -3.45
C ASP A 36 -6.68 5.82 -3.64
N PHE A 37 -5.68 6.24 -2.84
CA PHE A 37 -4.28 5.83 -2.92
C PHE A 37 -4.08 4.33 -2.80
N LEU A 38 -4.62 3.71 -1.75
CA LEU A 38 -4.52 2.25 -1.57
C LEU A 38 -5.25 1.51 -2.68
N LEU A 39 -6.40 2.03 -3.14
CA LEU A 39 -7.12 1.48 -4.28
C LEU A 39 -6.28 1.57 -5.55
N ARG A 40 -5.80 2.75 -5.94
CA ARG A 40 -4.96 2.96 -7.14
C ARG A 40 -3.67 2.15 -7.10
N PHE A 41 -3.02 2.06 -5.94
CA PHE A 41 -1.82 1.24 -5.78
C PHE A 41 -2.13 -0.25 -5.88
N LEU A 42 -3.21 -0.74 -5.25
CA LEU A 42 -3.64 -2.13 -5.32
C LEU A 42 -4.19 -2.52 -6.70
N PHE A 43 -4.75 -1.55 -7.46
CA PHE A 43 -5.27 -1.75 -8.82
C PHE A 43 -4.18 -1.68 -9.90
N LEU A 44 -2.99 -1.21 -9.57
CA LEU A 44 -1.85 -1.28 -10.47
C LEU A 44 -1.29 -2.71 -10.45
N GLU A 45 -1.79 -3.57 -11.33
CA GLU A 45 -1.20 -4.89 -11.66
C GLU A 45 0.17 -4.77 -12.39
N ARG A 46 0.74 -3.56 -12.44
CA ARG A 46 1.98 -3.24 -13.12
C ARG A 46 2.78 -2.20 -12.37
N PHE A 47 4.06 -2.10 -12.71
CA PHE A 47 4.86 -0.96 -12.26
C PHE A 47 4.22 0.35 -12.76
N PRO A 48 4.08 1.36 -11.88
CA PRO A 48 3.61 2.67 -12.29
C PRO A 48 4.58 3.29 -13.29
N THR A 49 4.12 4.26 -14.06
CA THR A 49 4.97 5.13 -14.88
C THR A 49 5.49 6.30 -14.05
N GLU A 50 6.49 7.03 -14.54
CA GLU A 50 6.96 8.26 -13.88
C GLU A 50 5.81 9.22 -13.54
N ARG A 51 4.89 9.43 -14.50
CA ARG A 51 3.73 10.29 -14.31
C ARG A 51 2.80 9.80 -13.20
N GLU A 52 2.53 8.49 -13.18
CA GLU A 52 1.68 7.89 -12.14
C GLU A 52 2.34 7.97 -10.76
N ILE A 53 3.67 7.79 -10.67
CA ILE A 53 4.41 8.01 -9.42
C ILE A 53 4.24 9.45 -8.94
N LYS A 54 4.44 10.44 -9.82
CA LYS A 54 4.27 11.86 -9.44
C LYS A 54 2.87 12.16 -8.92
N GLU A 55 1.85 11.65 -9.58
CA GLU A 55 0.45 11.83 -9.18
C GLU A 55 0.14 11.13 -7.85
N MET A 56 0.69 9.94 -7.61
CA MET A 56 0.46 9.18 -6.38
C MET A 56 1.28 9.68 -5.20
N CYS A 57 2.46 10.25 -5.43
CA CYS A 57 3.41 10.59 -4.38
C CYS A 57 2.88 11.60 -3.37
N GLN A 58 2.06 12.56 -3.82
CA GLN A 58 1.41 13.50 -2.92
C GLN A 58 0.53 12.77 -1.89
N SER A 59 -0.34 11.87 -2.35
CA SER A 59 -1.22 11.08 -1.49
C SER A 59 -0.45 10.04 -0.67
N ALA A 60 0.59 9.43 -1.24
CA ALA A 60 1.42 8.43 -0.57
C ALA A 60 2.16 9.02 0.65
N VAL A 61 2.75 10.20 0.47
CA VAL A 61 3.48 10.89 1.54
C VAL A 61 2.52 11.32 2.65
N VAL A 62 1.35 11.86 2.32
CA VAL A 62 0.32 12.21 3.30
C VAL A 62 -0.13 10.99 4.09
N PHE A 63 -0.48 9.90 3.41
CA PHE A 63 -0.88 8.64 4.04
C PHE A 63 0.19 8.09 5.01
N ILE A 64 1.44 8.08 4.57
CA ILE A 64 2.57 7.55 5.35
C ILE A 64 2.90 8.43 6.56
N ASN A 65 2.78 9.75 6.40
CA ASN A 65 2.96 10.67 7.52
C ASN A 65 1.83 10.50 8.54
N CYS A 66 0.58 10.35 8.11
CA CYS A 66 -0.53 10.04 9.01
C CYS A 66 -0.31 8.74 9.78
N LEU A 67 0.15 7.67 9.11
CA LEU A 67 0.46 6.41 9.79
C LEU A 67 1.63 6.55 10.79
N ARG A 68 2.63 7.40 10.48
CA ARG A 68 3.73 7.70 11.40
C ARG A 68 3.21 8.41 12.64
N GLU A 69 2.43 9.48 12.46
CA GLU A 69 1.83 10.25 13.55
C GLU A 69 0.91 9.39 14.42
N TYR A 70 0.05 8.57 13.78
CA TYR A 70 -0.79 7.62 14.50
C TYR A 70 0.04 6.69 15.37
N LYS A 71 1.14 6.15 14.84
CA LYS A 71 2.02 5.25 15.58
C LYS A 71 2.74 5.95 16.74
N GLU A 72 3.19 7.18 16.52
CA GLU A 72 3.87 7.98 17.54
C GLU A 72 2.92 8.34 18.71
N ASN A 73 1.65 8.59 18.40
CA ASN A 73 0.65 9.00 19.40
C ASN A 73 -0.08 7.80 20.06
N CYS A 74 -0.40 6.75 19.29
CA CYS A 74 -1.23 5.62 19.73
C CYS A 74 -0.46 4.33 20.02
N GLY A 75 0.81 4.22 19.61
CA GLY A 75 1.63 3.02 19.78
C GLY A 75 1.46 1.98 18.66
N SER A 76 1.84 0.72 18.96
CA SER A 76 1.89 -0.35 17.95
C SER A 76 0.49 -0.87 17.61
N VAL A 77 0.21 -0.98 16.30
CA VAL A 77 -1.08 -1.46 15.78
C VAL A 77 -1.10 -2.99 15.83
N GLU A 78 -1.74 -3.58 16.85
CA GLU A 78 -2.02 -5.02 16.85
C GLU A 78 -3.01 -5.37 15.72
N GLY A 79 -2.72 -6.42 14.95
CA GLY A 79 -3.65 -6.96 13.95
C GLY A 79 -3.53 -6.45 12.50
N THR A 80 -2.57 -5.58 12.18
CA THR A 80 -2.25 -5.22 10.78
C THR A 80 -0.96 -5.89 10.31
N THR A 81 -0.83 -6.18 9.01
CA THR A 81 0.42 -6.72 8.40
C THR A 81 1.61 -5.76 8.50
N LEU A 82 1.39 -4.53 8.97
CA LEU A 82 2.40 -3.53 9.33
C LEU A 82 2.95 -3.72 10.75
N SER A 83 2.64 -4.84 11.42
CA SER A 83 2.94 -5.07 12.84
C SER A 83 4.42 -5.01 13.22
N SER A 84 5.35 -5.18 12.27
CA SER A 84 6.76 -4.93 12.54
C SER A 84 7.13 -3.48 12.22
N THR A 85 7.58 -2.76 13.26
CA THR A 85 8.15 -1.42 13.14
C THR A 85 9.19 -1.30 12.03
N GLU A 86 9.95 -2.36 11.80
CA GLU A 86 10.98 -2.43 10.77
C GLU A 86 10.40 -2.41 9.34
N THR A 87 9.33 -3.17 9.07
CA THR A 87 8.70 -3.21 7.74
C THR A 87 8.05 -1.87 7.41
N PHE A 88 7.38 -1.25 8.38
CA PHE A 88 6.81 0.09 8.20
C PHE A 88 7.87 1.14 7.89
N VAL A 89 8.97 1.17 8.65
CA VAL A 89 10.09 2.11 8.43
C VAL A 89 10.73 1.88 7.06
N LYS A 90 10.95 0.61 6.67
CA LYS A 90 11.48 0.27 5.34
C LYS A 90 10.56 0.76 4.22
N MET A 91 9.26 0.49 4.32
CA MET A 91 8.26 0.93 3.34
C MET A 91 8.20 2.45 3.23
N GLN A 92 8.18 3.14 4.38
CA GLN A 92 8.20 4.58 4.47
C GLN A 92 9.44 5.18 3.81
N ASN A 93 10.63 4.63 4.08
CA ASN A 93 11.87 5.10 3.49
C ASN A 93 11.86 4.91 1.96
N VAL A 94 11.42 3.75 1.49
CA VAL A 94 11.32 3.48 0.04
C VAL A 94 10.37 4.46 -0.63
N ILE A 95 9.18 4.68 -0.08
CA ILE A 95 8.20 5.58 -0.70
C ILE A 95 8.70 7.03 -0.64
N THR A 96 9.30 7.46 0.47
CA THR A 96 9.87 8.81 0.60
C THR A 96 10.98 9.04 -0.41
N GLU A 97 11.87 8.06 -0.60
CA GLU A 97 12.96 8.11 -1.57
C GLU A 97 12.41 8.09 -3.01
N VAL A 98 11.52 7.16 -3.35
CA VAL A 98 10.88 7.10 -4.69
C VAL A 98 10.02 8.34 -4.98
N CYS A 99 9.53 9.06 -3.99
CA CYS A 99 8.77 10.29 -4.18
C CYS A 99 9.61 11.57 -4.15
N ASN A 100 10.89 11.47 -3.81
CA ASN A 100 11.80 12.60 -3.82
C ASN A 100 12.54 12.63 -5.17
N GLU A 101 12.21 13.62 -6.02
CA GLU A 101 12.81 13.77 -7.35
C GLU A 101 14.34 13.95 -7.31
N ASN A 102 14.89 14.36 -6.16
CA ASN A 102 16.34 14.53 -5.97
C ASN A 102 17.02 13.28 -5.39
N SER A 103 16.29 12.19 -5.15
CA SER A 103 16.88 10.96 -4.64
C SER A 103 17.51 10.13 -5.74
N SER A 104 18.55 9.40 -5.39
CA SER A 104 19.15 8.42 -6.31
C SER A 104 18.17 7.29 -6.65
N LEU A 105 17.25 6.95 -5.75
CA LEU A 105 16.26 5.91 -5.99
C LEU A 105 15.21 6.36 -7.02
N TYR A 106 14.78 7.62 -6.99
CA TYR A 106 13.91 8.21 -8.01
C TYR A 106 14.60 8.22 -9.37
N GLU A 107 15.84 8.68 -9.44
CA GLU A 107 16.62 8.72 -10.68
C GLU A 107 16.77 7.31 -11.29
N VAL A 108 17.14 6.33 -10.48
CA VAL A 108 17.24 4.93 -10.89
C VAL A 108 15.88 4.41 -11.34
N TYR A 109 14.80 4.71 -10.60
CA TYR A 109 13.47 4.28 -10.95
C TYR A 109 13.03 4.84 -12.30
N VAL A 110 13.07 6.16 -12.50
CA VAL A 110 12.64 6.82 -13.75
C VAL A 110 13.47 6.36 -14.94
N THR A 111 14.78 6.15 -14.76
CA THR A 111 15.65 5.65 -15.83
C THR A 111 15.29 4.23 -16.26
N ASN A 112 14.75 3.41 -15.35
CA ASN A 112 14.48 1.99 -15.60
C ASN A 112 13.00 1.66 -15.71
N VAL A 113 12.08 2.61 -15.50
CA VAL A 113 10.65 2.33 -15.38
C VAL A 113 10.09 1.67 -16.64
N ASP A 114 10.52 2.11 -17.82
CA ASP A 114 10.12 1.51 -19.09
C ASP A 114 10.61 0.05 -19.22
N CYS A 115 11.82 -0.24 -18.72
CA CYS A 115 12.36 -1.59 -18.66
C CYS A 115 11.57 -2.45 -17.67
N LEU A 116 11.21 -1.90 -16.51
CA LEU A 116 10.42 -2.58 -15.48
C LEU A 116 9.00 -2.90 -15.98
N VAL A 117 8.36 -1.96 -16.67
CA VAL A 117 7.05 -2.17 -17.30
C VAL A 117 7.14 -3.26 -18.38
N ALA A 118 8.12 -3.17 -19.28
CA ALA A 118 8.32 -4.18 -20.31
C ALA A 118 8.66 -5.58 -19.74
N LEU A 119 9.34 -5.64 -18.60
CA LEU A 119 9.59 -6.89 -17.87
C LEU A 119 8.30 -7.43 -17.25
N ASN A 120 7.47 -6.59 -16.65
CA ASN A 120 6.19 -6.97 -16.07
C ASN A 120 5.24 -7.57 -17.11
N ASP A 121 5.14 -6.95 -18.28
CA ASP A 121 4.31 -7.46 -19.38
C ASP A 121 4.78 -8.84 -19.86
N LYS A 122 6.09 -9.07 -19.89
CA LYS A 122 6.68 -10.37 -20.23
C LYS A 122 6.43 -11.42 -19.14
N LEU A 123 6.53 -11.04 -17.86
CA LEU A 123 6.23 -11.92 -16.73
C LEU A 123 4.76 -12.35 -16.74
N SER A 124 3.84 -11.40 -16.88
CA SER A 124 2.40 -11.67 -17.04
C SER A 124 2.14 -12.62 -18.21
N THR A 125 2.75 -12.36 -19.38
CA THR A 125 2.63 -13.25 -20.54
C THR A 125 3.16 -14.67 -20.27
N CYS A 126 4.23 -14.79 -19.48
CA CYS A 126 4.80 -16.09 -19.11
C CYS A 126 3.87 -16.86 -18.17
N GLU A 127 3.33 -16.19 -17.16
CA GLU A 127 2.36 -16.75 -16.22
C GLU A 127 1.08 -17.21 -16.91
N ASP A 128 0.56 -16.41 -17.84
CA ASP A 128 -0.62 -16.76 -18.64
C ASP A 128 -0.39 -17.98 -19.53
N LYS A 129 0.79 -18.05 -20.17
CA LYS A 129 1.18 -19.24 -20.95
C LYS A 129 1.32 -20.47 -20.07
N ALA A 130 1.98 -20.35 -18.91
CA ALA A 130 2.13 -21.45 -17.97
C ALA A 130 0.76 -21.95 -17.48
N ARG A 131 -0.15 -21.03 -17.17
CA ARG A 131 -1.54 -21.33 -16.80
C ARG A 131 -2.27 -22.05 -17.92
N SER A 132 -2.17 -21.56 -19.16
CA SER A 132 -2.79 -22.18 -20.34
C SER A 132 -2.30 -23.62 -20.56
N VAL A 133 -0.99 -23.86 -20.46
CA VAL A 133 -0.41 -25.20 -20.57
C VAL A 133 -0.92 -26.12 -19.46
N PHE A 134 -1.00 -25.63 -18.23
CA PHE A 134 -1.51 -26.41 -17.10
C PHE A 134 -2.99 -26.80 -17.28
N VAL A 135 -3.84 -25.87 -17.73
CA VAL A 135 -5.26 -26.14 -18.02
C VAL A 135 -5.39 -27.18 -19.14
N ALA A 136 -4.64 -27.02 -20.23
CA ALA A 136 -4.64 -27.99 -21.34
C ALA A 136 -4.22 -29.39 -20.88
N TYR A 137 -3.24 -29.48 -19.98
CA TYR A 137 -2.81 -30.74 -19.38
C TYR A 137 -3.91 -31.37 -18.50
N GLN A 138 -4.60 -30.58 -17.68
CA GLN A 138 -5.74 -31.06 -16.89
C GLN A 138 -6.88 -31.56 -17.76
N GLU A 139 -7.21 -30.84 -18.84
CA GLU A 139 -8.22 -31.27 -19.81
C GLU A 139 -7.82 -32.58 -20.49
N PHE A 140 -6.57 -32.70 -20.92
CA PHE A 140 -6.04 -33.94 -21.50
C PHE A 140 -6.16 -35.11 -20.52
N GLN A 141 -5.75 -34.93 -19.26
CA GLN A 141 -5.92 -35.96 -18.23
C GLN A 141 -7.38 -36.32 -18.03
N SER A 142 -8.27 -35.33 -17.96
CA SER A 142 -9.71 -35.57 -17.77
C SER A 142 -10.34 -36.34 -18.92
N LYS A 143 -9.91 -36.10 -20.17
CA LYS A 143 -10.33 -36.85 -21.36
C LYS A 143 -9.77 -38.26 -21.34
N ALA A 144 -8.49 -38.42 -21.05
CA ALA A 144 -7.83 -39.72 -20.97
C ALA A 144 -8.42 -40.62 -19.85
N VAL A 145 -8.93 -40.03 -18.77
CA VAL A 145 -9.69 -40.75 -17.74
C VAL A 145 -11.08 -41.13 -18.27
N ARG A 146 -11.83 -40.20 -18.89
CA ARG A 146 -13.16 -40.51 -19.47
C ARG A 146 -13.11 -41.58 -20.55
N GLU A 147 -12.14 -41.52 -21.46
CA GLU A 147 -11.94 -42.52 -22.53
C GLU A 147 -11.53 -43.90 -21.99
N ARG A 148 -10.94 -43.93 -20.78
CA ARG A 148 -10.63 -45.19 -20.08
C ARG A 148 -11.86 -45.76 -19.39
N ASP A 149 -12.74 -44.89 -18.86
CA ASP A 149 -13.93 -45.27 -18.10
C ASP A 149 -15.16 -45.53 -18.99
N ASP A 150 -15.18 -45.07 -20.24
CA ASP A 150 -16.22 -45.37 -21.25
C ASP A 150 -15.58 -45.71 -22.62
N PRO A 151 -15.22 -46.99 -22.85
CA PRO A 151 -14.50 -47.42 -24.06
C PRO A 151 -15.41 -47.71 -25.27
N TYR A 152 -16.64 -47.18 -25.32
CA TYR A 152 -17.67 -47.52 -26.30
C TYR A 152 -18.01 -46.42 -27.31
#